data_AF-A0A2K2TXI0-F1
#
_entry.id   AF-A0A2K2TXI0-F1
#
_cell.length_a   1.000
_cell.length_b   1.000
_cell.length_c   1.000
_cell.angle_alpha   90.00
_cell.angle_beta   90.00
_cell.angle_gamma   90.00
#
_symmetry.space_group_name_H-M   'P 1'
#
loop_
_entity.id
_entity.type
_entity.pdbx_description
1 polymer ?
#
loop_
_entity_poly.entity_id
_entity_poly.type
_entity_poly.pdbx_seq_one_letter_code
_entity_poly.pdbx_strand_id
1 'polypeptide(L)'
;MVYLVEYSFWWGIICKLKDLYKNHKIKVDSKFELSIIEDDIFLEEIKGLSNEEKALKQLSKKQADIEKYLTLNLAHTKIIFAIGVFIIFIGIGIIASTIISIFLNENSVQLIVIVSGFLGGLLVDAVGAVFILMYTKTVESANKFQSNMVETANTYLGNVLVSQIANNELREQTLSIMARELVQADRVLDN
;
A
#
# COMPACT_ATOMS: atom_id res chain seq x y z
N MET A 1 3.75 26.40 33.99
CA MET A 1 2.42 25.99 33.48
C MET A 1 2.46 25.51 32.02
N VAL A 2 3.28 26.11 31.15
CA VAL A 2 3.40 25.76 29.71
C VAL A 2 3.89 24.31 29.47
N TYR A 3 4.91 23.85 30.20
CA TYR A 3 5.47 22.50 30.06
C TYR A 3 4.50 21.34 30.38
N LEU A 4 3.49 21.57 31.25
CA LEU A 4 2.52 20.55 31.65
C LEU A 4 1.44 20.32 30.59
N VAL A 5 1.12 21.36 29.80
CA VAL A 5 0.16 21.28 28.69
C VAL A 5 0.79 20.54 27.50
N GLU A 6 2.06 20.81 27.21
CA GLU A 6 2.80 20.09 26.16
C GLU A 6 2.93 18.59 26.47
N TYR A 7 3.27 18.21 27.71
CA TYR A 7 3.45 16.81 28.07
C TYR A 7 2.15 15.98 27.95
N SER A 8 1.01 16.58 28.32
CA SER A 8 -0.30 15.94 28.20
C SER A 8 -0.74 15.77 26.74
N PHE A 9 -0.38 16.73 25.87
CA PHE A 9 -0.62 16.67 24.44
C PHE A 9 0.21 15.57 23.75
N TRP A 10 1.51 15.50 24.05
CA TRP A 10 2.41 14.47 23.53
C TRP A 10 2.02 13.06 24.01
N TRP A 11 1.60 12.90 25.26
CA TRP A 11 1.11 11.61 25.80
C TRP A 11 -0.19 11.15 25.11
N GLY A 12 -1.12 12.08 24.85
CA GLY A 12 -2.34 11.79 24.10
C GLY A 12 -2.08 11.32 22.66
N ILE A 13 -1.07 11.89 22.01
CA ILE A 13 -0.64 11.49 20.66
C ILE A 13 -0.01 10.09 20.67
N ILE A 14 0.87 9.79 21.64
CA ILE A 14 1.50 8.47 21.77
C ILE A 14 0.45 7.38 22.03
N CYS A 15 -0.54 7.64 22.88
CA CYS A 15 -1.64 6.72 23.10
C CYS A 15 -2.45 6.48 21.83
N LYS A 16 -2.79 7.53 21.07
CA LYS A 16 -3.50 7.40 19.78
C LYS A 16 -2.69 6.59 18.75
N LEU A 17 -1.38 6.79 18.67
CA LEU A 17 -0.50 6.03 17.78
C LEU A 17 -0.45 4.54 18.15
N LYS A 18 -0.34 4.25 19.45
CA LYS A 18 -0.32 2.86 19.94
C LYS A 18 -1.66 2.15 19.69
N ASP A 19 -2.76 2.88 19.84
CA ASP A 19 -4.10 2.37 19.58
C ASP A 19 -4.33 2.14 18.08
N LEU A 20 -3.90 3.07 17.22
CA LEU A 20 -3.92 2.91 15.76
C LEU A 20 -3.13 1.68 15.30
N TYR A 21 -1.93 1.45 15.86
CA TYR A 21 -1.11 0.29 15.53
C TYR A 21 -1.80 -1.03 15.93
N LYS A 22 -2.36 -1.09 17.14
CA LYS A 22 -3.07 -2.28 17.64
C LYS A 22 -4.31 -2.58 16.81
N ASN A 23 -5.10 -1.56 16.49
CA ASN A 23 -6.32 -1.71 15.70
C ASN A 23 -6.03 -2.13 14.26
N HIS A 24 -4.94 -1.63 13.68
CA HIS A 24 -4.48 -2.06 12.35
C HIS A 24 -4.13 -3.55 12.34
N LYS A 25 -3.36 -4.05 13.32
CA LYS A 25 -2.97 -5.47 13.40
C LYS A 25 -4.20 -6.40 13.48
N ILE A 26 -5.15 -6.10 14.36
CA ILE A 26 -6.39 -6.90 14.52
C ILE A 26 -7.22 -6.92 13.22
N LYS A 27 -7.26 -5.79 12.50
CA LYS A 27 -7.98 -5.68 11.23
C LYS A 27 -7.33 -6.44 10.08
N VAL A 28 -6.01 -6.62 10.12
CA VAL A 28 -5.26 -7.41 9.14
C VAL A 28 -5.50 -8.91 9.37
N ASP A 29 -5.39 -9.40 10.61
CA ASP A 29 -5.59 -10.82 10.93
C ASP A 29 -7.01 -11.29 10.59
N SER A 30 -8.02 -10.49 10.95
CA SER A 30 -9.43 -10.79 10.61
C SER A 30 -9.72 -10.78 9.11
N LYS A 31 -9.06 -9.91 8.33
CA LYS A 31 -9.18 -9.90 6.87
C LYS A 31 -8.56 -11.13 6.23
N PHE A 32 -7.47 -11.65 6.81
CA PHE A 32 -6.79 -12.84 6.31
C PHE A 32 -7.68 -14.08 6.46
N GLU A 33 -8.28 -14.29 7.64
CA GLU A 33 -9.21 -15.40 7.87
C GLU A 33 -10.44 -15.32 6.94
N LEU A 34 -11.00 -14.12 6.75
CA LEU A 34 -12.10 -13.92 5.79
C LEU A 34 -11.72 -14.29 4.36
N SER A 35 -10.47 -14.00 3.94
CA SER A 35 -10.03 -14.29 2.56
C SER A 35 -9.95 -15.78 2.27
N ILE A 36 -9.54 -16.60 3.24
CA ILE A 36 -9.50 -18.06 3.11
C ILE A 36 -10.92 -18.61 2.93
N ILE A 37 -11.85 -18.14 3.76
CA ILE A 37 -13.26 -18.57 3.70
C ILE A 37 -13.91 -18.13 2.38
N GLU A 38 -13.61 -16.92 1.90
CA GLU A 38 -14.09 -16.39 0.62
C GLU A 38 -13.56 -17.20 -0.57
N ASP A 39 -12.32 -17.69 -0.50
CA ASP A 39 -11.74 -18.59 -1.50
C ASP A 39 -12.40 -19.98 -1.51
N ASP A 40 -12.63 -20.57 -0.34
CA ASP A 40 -13.29 -21.89 -0.22
C ASP A 40 -14.71 -21.85 -0.79
N ILE A 41 -15.50 -20.82 -0.46
CA ILE A 41 -16.85 -20.61 -0.99
C ILE A 41 -16.82 -20.47 -2.51
N PHE A 42 -15.86 -19.71 -3.04
CA PHE A 42 -15.71 -19.51 -4.48
C PHE A 42 -15.37 -20.81 -5.22
N LEU A 43 -14.48 -21.64 -4.66
CA LEU A 43 -14.16 -22.94 -5.24
C LEU A 43 -15.37 -23.87 -5.29
N GLU A 44 -16.22 -23.82 -4.25
CA GLU A 44 -17.46 -24.59 -4.21
C GLU A 44 -18.49 -24.09 -5.25
N GLU A 45 -18.62 -22.77 -5.39
CA GLU A 45 -19.51 -22.15 -6.37
C GLU A 45 -19.13 -22.51 -7.82
N ILE A 46 -17.83 -22.64 -8.11
CA ILE A 46 -17.34 -22.95 -9.47
C ILE A 46 -17.47 -24.43 -9.86
N LYS A 47 -17.59 -25.36 -8.90
CA LYS A 47 -17.61 -26.81 -9.21
C LYS A 47 -18.76 -27.22 -10.14
N GLY A 48 -19.93 -26.58 -10.02
CA GLY A 48 -21.14 -26.94 -10.77
C GLY A 48 -21.39 -26.19 -12.09
N LEU A 49 -20.55 -25.20 -12.43
CA LEU A 49 -20.78 -24.31 -13.57
C LEU A 49 -20.29 -24.90 -14.92
N SER A 50 -20.76 -24.35 -16.04
CA SER A 50 -20.20 -24.61 -17.36
C SER A 50 -18.78 -24.04 -17.49
N ASN A 51 -17.95 -24.54 -18.41
CA ASN A 51 -16.58 -24.02 -18.60
C ASN A 51 -16.55 -22.51 -18.89
N GLU A 52 -17.54 -22.00 -19.62
CA GLU A 52 -17.69 -20.58 -19.91
C GLU A 52 -18.06 -19.78 -18.66
N GLU A 53 -19.04 -20.26 -17.91
CA GLU A 53 -19.48 -19.62 -16.67
C GLU A 53 -18.35 -19.60 -15.63
N LYS A 54 -17.56 -20.68 -15.53
CA LYS A 54 -16.36 -20.73 -14.67
C LYS A 54 -15.34 -19.68 -15.08
N ALA A 55 -15.02 -19.58 -16.37
CA ALA A 55 -14.05 -18.62 -16.85
C ALA A 55 -14.51 -17.17 -16.62
N LEU A 56 -15.79 -16.89 -16.86
CA LEU A 56 -16.39 -15.57 -16.62
C LEU A 56 -16.41 -15.20 -15.13
N LYS A 57 -16.74 -16.16 -14.25
CA LYS A 57 -16.73 -16.00 -12.79
C LYS A 57 -15.32 -15.75 -12.26
N GLN A 58 -14.31 -16.42 -12.81
CA GLN A 58 -12.91 -16.18 -12.45
C GLN A 58 -12.45 -14.78 -12.86
N LEU A 59 -12.81 -14.33 -14.06
CA LEU A 59 -12.53 -12.98 -14.53
C LEU A 59 -13.19 -11.92 -13.63
N SER A 60 -14.46 -12.11 -13.27
CA SER A 60 -15.19 -11.14 -12.42
C SER A 60 -14.65 -11.10 -11.00
N LYS A 61 -14.33 -12.26 -10.40
CA LYS A 61 -13.65 -12.31 -9.10
C LYS A 61 -12.32 -11.56 -9.14
N LYS A 62 -11.51 -11.79 -10.18
CA LYS A 62 -10.22 -11.10 -10.31
C LYS A 62 -10.38 -9.58 -10.40
N GLN A 63 -11.38 -9.09 -11.11
CA GLN A 63 -11.69 -7.66 -11.18
C GLN A 63 -12.07 -7.09 -9.80
N ALA A 64 -12.90 -7.81 -9.04
CA ALA A 64 -13.28 -7.42 -7.69
C ALA A 64 -12.07 -7.40 -6.73
N ASP A 65 -11.17 -8.37 -6.85
CA ASP A 65 -9.94 -8.42 -6.06
C ASP A 65 -9.04 -7.22 -6.37
N ILE A 66 -8.85 -6.87 -7.65
CA ILE A 66 -8.07 -5.69 -8.08
C ILE A 66 -8.63 -4.41 -7.43
N GLU A 67 -9.94 -4.21 -7.45
CA GLU A 67 -10.59 -3.05 -6.84
C GLU A 67 -10.41 -3.02 -5.31
N LYS A 68 -10.53 -4.18 -4.66
CA LYS A 68 -10.30 -4.36 -3.22
C LYS A 68 -8.85 -4.01 -2.84
N TYR A 69 -7.87 -4.48 -3.61
CA TYR A 69 -6.45 -4.14 -3.41
C TYR A 69 -6.18 -2.65 -3.61
N LEU A 70 -6.76 -2.04 -4.65
CA LEU A 70 -6.62 -0.60 -4.89
C LEU A 70 -7.20 0.21 -3.72
N THR A 71 -8.39 -0.14 -3.26
CA THR A 71 -9.07 0.51 -2.14
C THR A 71 -8.26 0.38 -0.84
N LEU A 72 -7.68 -0.79 -0.60
CA LEU A 72 -6.76 -1.03 0.52
C LEU A 72 -5.51 -0.16 0.43
N ASN A 73 -4.86 -0.09 -0.73
CA ASN A 73 -3.64 0.68 -0.90
C ASN A 73 -3.90 2.20 -0.75
N LEU A 74 -5.03 2.69 -1.25
CA LEU A 74 -5.49 4.07 -1.04
C LEU A 74 -5.72 4.37 0.45
N ALA A 75 -6.29 3.44 1.21
CA ALA A 75 -6.48 3.60 2.65
C ALA A 75 -5.14 3.67 3.42
N HIS A 76 -4.15 2.87 3.02
CA HIS A 76 -2.81 2.90 3.61
C HIS A 76 -2.09 4.22 3.27
N THR A 77 -2.21 4.68 2.03
CA THR A 77 -1.64 5.96 1.56
C THR A 77 -2.22 7.16 2.33
N LYS A 78 -3.52 7.12 2.68
CA LYS A 78 -4.16 8.19 3.48
C LYS A 78 -3.54 8.36 4.87
N ILE A 79 -3.14 7.26 5.53
CA ILE A 79 -2.48 7.31 6.84
C ILE A 79 -1.09 7.92 6.73
N ILE A 80 -0.33 7.52 5.71
CA ILE A 80 1.01 8.06 5.43
C ILE A 80 0.93 9.57 5.12
N PHE A 81 -0.05 9.99 4.32
CA PHE A 81 -0.28 11.40 4.04
C PHE A 81 -0.57 12.21 5.31
N ALA A 82 -1.42 11.69 6.21
CA ALA A 82 -1.72 12.35 7.48
C ALA A 82 -0.48 12.48 8.38
N ILE A 83 0.40 11.47 8.41
CA ILE A 83 1.68 11.52 9.13
C ILE A 83 2.60 12.57 8.50
N GLY A 84 2.68 12.63 7.17
CA GLY A 84 3.48 13.63 6.46
C GLY A 84 3.03 15.05 6.77
N VAL A 85 1.72 15.32 6.72
CA VAL A 85 1.15 16.62 7.12
C VAL A 85 1.48 16.96 8.58
N PHE A 86 1.41 15.98 9.48
CA PHE A 86 1.74 16.18 10.90
C PHE A 86 3.20 16.56 11.14
N ILE A 87 4.14 15.94 10.41
CA ILE A 87 5.58 16.27 10.48
C ILE A 87 5.85 17.72 10.04
N ILE A 88 5.13 18.22 9.02
CA ILE A 88 5.26 19.62 8.57
C ILE A 88 4.89 20.59 9.69
N PHE A 89 3.79 20.32 10.41
CA PHE A 89 3.37 21.16 11.54
C PHE A 89 4.38 21.15 12.69
N ILE A 90 4.98 19.99 13.00
CA ILE A 90 6.07 19.90 13.99
C ILE A 90 7.26 20.74 13.56
N GLY A 91 7.68 20.65 12.29
CA GLY A 91 8.80 21.43 11.76
C GLY A 91 8.59 22.94 11.90
N ILE A 92 7.39 23.43 11.56
CA ILE A 92 7.02 24.85 11.72
C ILE A 92 7.05 25.26 13.20
N GLY A 93 6.54 24.40 14.10
CA GLY A 93 6.53 24.66 15.54
C GLY A 93 7.93 24.84 16.13
N ILE A 94 8.90 24.01 15.71
CA ILE A 94 10.29 24.10 16.16
C ILE A 94 10.93 25.42 15.70
N ILE A 95 10.71 25.82 14.45
CA ILE A 95 11.24 27.08 13.91
C ILE A 95 10.67 28.28 14.68
N ALA A 96 9.35 28.32 14.89
CA ALA A 96 8.69 29.40 15.62
C ALA A 96 9.17 29.49 17.08
N SER A 97 9.30 28.35 17.77
CA SER A 97 9.81 28.29 19.15
C SER A 97 11.26 28.81 19.26
N THR A 98 12.09 28.48 18.26
CA THR A 98 13.49 28.94 18.19
C THR A 98 13.56 30.46 18.03
N ILE A 99 12.75 31.05 17.14
CA ILE A 99 12.68 32.51 16.95
C ILE A 99 12.24 33.22 18.23
N ILE A 100 11.19 32.72 18.90
CA ILE A 100 10.67 33.32 20.14
C ILE A 100 11.72 33.28 21.26
N SER A 101 12.49 32.19 21.36
CA SER A 101 13.53 32.04 22.38
C SER A 101 14.69 33.01 22.18
N ILE A 102 15.08 33.33 20.94
CA ILE A 102 16.10 34.35 20.62
C ILE A 102 15.70 35.74 21.14
N PHE A 103 14.42 36.10 21.05
CA PHE A 103 13.93 37.39 21.54
C PHE A 103 13.86 37.51 23.08
N LEU A 104 13.86 36.39 23.81
CA LEU A 104 13.63 36.38 25.26
C LEU A 104 14.90 36.19 26.10
N ASN A 105 16.02 35.72 25.53
CA ASN A 105 17.22 35.40 26.33
C ASN A 105 18.52 35.50 25.49
N GLU A 106 19.42 36.43 25.79
CA GLU A 106 20.58 36.71 24.91
C GLU A 106 21.80 35.77 25.13
N ASN A 107 22.01 35.21 26.33
CA ASN A 107 23.30 34.58 26.68
C ASN A 107 23.37 33.05 26.54
N SER A 108 22.23 32.34 26.49
CA SER A 108 22.21 30.86 26.40
C SER A 108 21.67 30.35 25.06
N VAL A 109 21.13 31.24 24.23
CA VAL A 109 20.33 30.86 23.06
C VAL A 109 21.20 30.49 21.86
N GLN A 110 22.40 31.06 21.73
CA GLN A 110 23.27 30.78 20.59
C GLN A 110 23.68 29.30 20.51
N LEU A 111 24.04 28.68 21.64
CA LEU A 111 24.42 27.26 21.68
C LEU A 111 23.20 26.34 21.46
N ILE A 112 22.05 26.70 22.03
CA ILE A 112 20.79 25.96 21.82
C ILE A 112 20.36 26.02 20.35
N VAL A 113 20.47 27.18 19.69
CA VAL A 113 20.14 27.38 18.27
C VAL A 113 21.07 26.60 17.35
N ILE A 114 22.37 26.57 17.65
CA ILE A 114 23.34 25.81 16.85
C ILE A 114 23.07 24.31 16.97
N VAL A 115 22.84 23.81 18.19
CA VAL A 115 22.56 22.39 18.43
C VAL A 115 21.20 22.00 17.84
N SER A 116 20.15 22.81 18.02
CA SER A 116 18.82 22.52 17.48
C SER A 116 18.77 22.63 15.95
N GLY A 117 19.50 23.58 15.36
CA GLY A 117 19.64 23.73 13.91
C GLY A 117 20.39 22.57 13.28
N PHE A 118 21.49 22.11 13.89
CA PHE A 118 22.22 20.94 13.44
C PHE A 118 21.39 19.66 13.55
N LEU A 119 20.75 19.42 14.70
CA LEU A 119 19.90 18.26 14.91
C LEU A 119 18.66 18.27 14.00
N GLY A 120 18.07 19.45 13.79
CA GLY A 120 16.95 19.66 12.89
C GLY A 120 17.32 19.43 11.43
N GLY A 121 18.46 19.96 10.98
CA GLY A 121 18.98 19.73 9.62
C GLY A 121 19.25 18.25 9.37
N LEU A 122 19.91 17.56 10.31
CA LEU A 122 20.17 16.13 10.24
C LEU A 122 18.86 15.31 10.15
N LEU A 123 17.86 15.66 10.98
CA LEU A 123 16.56 15.00 10.96
C LEU A 123 15.79 15.25 9.67
N VAL A 124 15.81 16.48 9.14
CA VAL A 124 15.16 16.81 7.86
C VAL A 124 15.78 16.04 6.71
N ASP A 125 17.10 15.91 6.68
CA ASP A 125 17.81 15.15 5.63
C ASP A 125 17.47 13.65 5.71
N ALA A 126 17.46 13.07 6.91
CA ALA A 126 17.04 11.69 7.14
C ALA A 126 15.57 11.44 6.73
N VAL A 127 14.65 12.34 7.09
CA VAL A 127 13.23 12.25 6.70
C VAL A 127 13.07 12.42 5.19
N GLY A 128 13.81 13.33 4.57
CA GLY A 128 13.83 13.53 3.12
C GLY A 128 14.28 12.27 2.37
N ALA A 129 15.35 11.63 2.83
CA ALA A 129 15.84 10.37 2.27
C ALA A 129 14.79 9.24 2.39
N VAL A 130 14.16 9.10 3.55
CA VAL A 130 13.07 8.12 3.76
C VAL A 130 11.87 8.42 2.87
N PHE A 131 11.51 9.70 2.69
CA PHE A 131 10.41 10.10 1.83
C PHE A 131 10.67 9.77 0.37
N ILE A 132 11.87 10.08 -0.15
CA ILE A 132 12.27 9.74 -1.52
C ILE A 132 12.27 8.21 -1.72
N LEU A 133 12.81 7.45 -0.76
CA LEU A 133 12.82 6.00 -0.81
C LEU A 133 11.40 5.42 -0.85
N MET A 134 10.50 5.93 -0.01
CA MET A 134 9.11 5.51 0.04
C MET A 134 8.38 5.86 -1.25
N TYR A 135 8.55 7.09 -1.74
CA TYR A 135 7.96 7.54 -3.01
C TYR A 135 8.40 6.64 -4.17
N THR A 136 9.70 6.34 -4.25
CA THR A 136 10.26 5.45 -5.28
C THR A 136 9.63 4.06 -5.19
N LYS A 137 9.58 3.47 -3.99
CA LYS A 137 8.93 2.17 -3.77
C LYS A 137 7.44 2.18 -4.10
N THR A 138 6.73 3.27 -3.83
CA THR A 138 5.32 3.43 -4.17
C THR A 138 5.13 3.47 -5.69
N VAL A 139 5.95 4.23 -6.42
CA VAL A 139 5.91 4.31 -7.89
C VAL A 139 6.27 2.96 -8.52
N GLU A 140 7.30 2.30 -8.03
CA GLU A 140 7.71 0.96 -8.48
C GLU A 140 6.59 -0.07 -8.27
N SER A 141 6.00 -0.09 -7.07
CA SER A 141 4.86 -0.94 -6.74
C SER A 141 3.64 -0.67 -7.64
N ALA A 142 3.35 0.60 -7.92
CA ALA A 142 2.27 0.99 -8.82
C ALA A 142 2.52 0.52 -10.27
N ASN A 143 3.75 0.67 -10.78
CA ASN A 143 4.12 0.19 -12.11
C ASN A 143 4.03 -1.34 -12.21
N LYS A 144 4.56 -2.06 -11.21
CA LYS A 144 4.48 -3.51 -11.15
C LYS A 144 3.02 -3.99 -11.08
N PHE A 145 2.19 -3.31 -10.29
CA PHE A 145 0.76 -3.60 -10.20
C PHE A 145 0.06 -3.40 -11.55
N GLN A 146 0.33 -2.29 -12.25
CA GLN A 146 -0.25 -2.03 -13.56
C GLN A 146 0.14 -3.09 -14.59
N SER A 147 1.42 -3.49 -14.62
CA SER A 147 1.91 -4.55 -15.51
C SER A 147 1.22 -5.88 -15.21
N ASN A 148 1.23 -6.30 -13.94
CA ASN A 148 0.62 -7.55 -13.50
C ASN A 148 -0.90 -7.56 -13.75
N MET A 149 -1.57 -6.41 -13.62
CA MET A 149 -3.00 -6.27 -13.88
C MET A 149 -3.33 -6.51 -15.36
N VAL A 150 -2.58 -5.91 -16.28
CA VAL A 150 -2.77 -6.10 -17.73
C VAL A 150 -2.51 -7.54 -18.13
N GLU A 151 -1.41 -8.11 -17.67
CA GLU A 151 -1.05 -9.51 -17.95
C GLU A 151 -2.11 -10.48 -17.43
N THR A 152 -2.50 -10.33 -16.16
CA THR A 152 -3.51 -11.21 -15.55
C THR A 152 -4.87 -11.05 -16.24
N ALA A 153 -5.28 -9.82 -16.57
CA ALA A 153 -6.53 -9.56 -17.28
C ALA A 153 -6.54 -10.24 -18.66
N ASN A 154 -5.44 -10.14 -19.43
CA ASN A 154 -5.31 -10.81 -20.72
C ASN A 154 -5.41 -12.33 -20.59
N THR A 155 -4.81 -12.93 -19.55
CA THR A 155 -4.89 -14.37 -19.29
C THR A 155 -6.31 -14.83 -18.99
N TYR A 156 -7.03 -14.15 -18.09
CA TYR A 156 -8.41 -14.51 -17.77
C TYR A 156 -9.38 -14.25 -18.95
N LEU A 157 -9.18 -13.18 -19.71
CA LEU A 157 -9.93 -12.94 -20.95
C LEU A 157 -9.65 -14.03 -21.99
N GLY A 158 -8.40 -14.44 -22.15
CA GLY A 158 -8.02 -15.57 -22.99
C GLY A 158 -8.75 -16.85 -22.58
N ASN A 159 -8.79 -17.15 -21.28
CA ASN A 159 -9.52 -18.33 -20.78
C ASN A 159 -11.02 -18.26 -21.11
N VAL A 160 -11.66 -17.09 -21.00
CA VAL A 160 -13.05 -16.90 -21.43
C VAL A 160 -13.22 -17.18 -22.92
N LEU A 161 -12.36 -16.61 -23.77
CA LEU A 161 -12.43 -16.83 -25.22
C LEU A 161 -12.25 -18.31 -25.59
N VAL A 162 -11.31 -19.01 -24.94
CA VAL A 162 -11.08 -20.44 -25.16
C VAL A 162 -12.24 -21.28 -24.67
N SER A 163 -12.86 -20.92 -23.54
CA SER A 163 -14.02 -21.63 -23.00
C SER A 163 -15.25 -21.61 -23.93
N GLN A 164 -15.36 -20.60 -24.79
CA GLN A 164 -16.43 -20.44 -25.79
C GLN A 164 -16.22 -21.30 -27.05
N ILE A 165 -15.05 -21.92 -27.23
CA ILE A 165 -14.79 -22.81 -28.37
C ILE A 165 -15.62 -24.09 -28.20
N ALA A 166 -16.56 -24.30 -29.13
CA ALA A 166 -17.48 -25.44 -29.11
C ALA A 166 -16.78 -26.80 -29.36
N ASN A 167 -15.75 -26.82 -30.21
CA ASN A 167 -14.99 -28.02 -30.51
C ASN A 167 -13.98 -28.30 -29.39
N ASN A 168 -14.16 -29.43 -28.69
CA ASN A 168 -13.31 -29.82 -27.57
C ASN A 168 -11.83 -30.01 -27.96
N GLU A 169 -11.54 -30.57 -29.12
CA GLU A 169 -10.17 -30.80 -29.58
C GLU A 169 -9.45 -29.47 -29.88
N LEU A 170 -10.12 -28.57 -30.60
CA LEU A 170 -9.60 -27.22 -30.87
C LEU A 170 -9.43 -26.41 -29.58
N ARG A 171 -10.33 -26.59 -28.60
CA ARG A 171 -10.25 -25.94 -27.29
C ARG A 171 -9.02 -26.40 -26.51
N GLU A 172 -8.82 -27.71 -26.37
CA GLU A 172 -7.65 -28.29 -25.69
C GLU A 172 -6.33 -27.91 -26.38
N GLN A 173 -6.30 -27.94 -27.72
CA GLN A 173 -5.13 -27.46 -28.48
C GLN A 173 -4.85 -25.98 -28.16
N THR A 174 -5.87 -25.14 -28.14
CA THR A 174 -5.71 -23.70 -27.84
C THR A 174 -5.27 -23.47 -26.39
N LEU A 175 -5.80 -24.23 -25.42
CA LEU A 175 -5.32 -24.21 -24.03
C LEU A 175 -3.84 -24.58 -23.93
N SER A 176 -3.40 -25.61 -24.67
CA SER A 176 -2.00 -26.04 -24.67
C SER A 176 -1.05 -24.96 -25.24
N ILE A 177 -1.48 -24.26 -26.30
CA ILE A 177 -0.73 -23.15 -26.89
C ILE A 177 -0.67 -22.00 -25.90
N MET A 178 -1.81 -21.61 -25.32
CA MET A 178 -1.87 -20.54 -24.31
C MET A 178 -0.97 -20.85 -23.11
N ALA A 179 -1.01 -22.07 -22.57
CA ALA A 179 -0.14 -22.49 -21.48
C ALA A 179 1.35 -22.37 -21.85
N ARG A 180 1.71 -22.73 -23.09
CA ARG A 180 3.09 -22.60 -23.58
C ARG A 180 3.52 -21.14 -23.73
N GLU A 181 2.65 -20.27 -24.22
CA GLU A 181 2.94 -18.83 -24.35
C GLU A 181 3.03 -18.14 -22.99
N LEU A 182 2.19 -18.52 -22.01
CA LEU A 182 2.27 -18.02 -20.63
C LEU A 182 3.62 -18.35 -19.97
N VAL A 183 4.07 -19.61 -20.08
CA VAL A 183 5.38 -20.03 -19.54
C VAL A 183 6.55 -19.32 -20.23
N GLN A 184 6.40 -18.94 -21.51
CA GLN A 184 7.42 -18.18 -22.22
C GLN A 184 7.44 -16.71 -21.81
N ALA A 185 6.27 -16.09 -21.65
CA ALA A 185 6.15 -14.70 -21.20
C ALA A 185 6.79 -14.49 -19.82
N ASP A 186 6.55 -15.42 -18.88
CA ASP A 186 7.10 -15.38 -17.52
C ASP A 186 8.65 -15.39 -17.51
N ARG A 187 9.27 -16.19 -18.39
CA ARG A 187 10.75 -16.25 -18.52
C ARG A 187 11.38 -14.97 -19.07
N VAL A 188 10.63 -14.14 -19.80
CA VAL A 188 11.13 -12.88 -20.35
C VAL A 188 11.10 -11.78 -19.28
N LEU A 189 10.24 -11.89 -18.26
CA LEU A 189 10.12 -10.92 -17.17
C LEU A 189 11.15 -11.13 -16.04
N ASP A 190 11.78 -12.30 -15.96
CA ASP A 190 12.81 -12.66 -14.97
C ASP A 190 14.26 -12.31 -15.39
N ASN A 191 14.47 -11.80 -16.62
CA ASN A 191 15.77 -11.35 -17.15
C ASN A 191 15.85 -9.82 -17.24
#